data_AF-A0A9D4ADQ2-F1
#
_entry.id   AF-A0A9D4ADQ2-F1
#
_cell.length_a   1.000
_cell.length_b   1.000
_cell.length_c   1.000
_cell.angle_alpha   90.00
_cell.angle_beta   90.00
_cell.angle_gamma   90.00
#
_symmetry.space_group_name_H-M   'P 1'
#
loop_
_entity.id
_entity.type
_entity.pdbx_description
1 polymer ?
#
loop_
_entity_poly.entity_id
_entity_poly.type
_entity_poly.pdbx_seq_one_letter_code
_entity_poly.pdbx_strand_id
1 'polypeptide(L)'
;MPHEILLALVGCTGDLIIDEREHHKSLGISLYPDAPISDQCCFKLASDISFIDRSERDLIESLIALGFYYRELDRFTTKSRNLSWIRSGYVSPSNRASELSNRKTEKPSIYRRAFANGLVEILSVYRSVVLQIEQKLLSETMPILATVIQGLNKFFVILPPLYELVLETERDDLRGGKLLNLLHKRFHCGVPELQACIQRLLWHGHQVLYNQLASWMVYGTLQDHHGEFFIRRQEDQNMEYNSSIPDTSEKLARLSADDTSCMDWHLGFHIFLDMLPEYIHIHAAESILFAGKAIRILRNPSPGFKFQDALCK
;
A
#
# COMPACT_ATOMS: atom_id res chain seq x y z
N MET A 1 20.98 19.93 -21.63
CA MET A 1 20.93 18.51 -22.05
C MET A 1 21.23 17.51 -20.93
N PRO A 2 22.47 17.26 -20.47
CA PRO A 2 22.72 16.12 -19.58
C PRO A 2 22.14 16.29 -18.18
N HIS A 3 22.19 17.50 -17.63
CA HIS A 3 21.59 17.82 -16.35
C HIS A 3 20.06 17.67 -16.38
N GLU A 4 19.42 18.04 -17.50
CA GLU A 4 17.97 17.86 -17.66
C GLU A 4 17.57 16.39 -17.78
N ILE A 5 18.40 15.55 -18.41
CA ILE A 5 18.19 14.08 -18.41
C ILE A 5 18.28 13.54 -16.98
N LEU A 6 19.27 13.97 -16.19
CA LEU A 6 19.38 13.56 -14.78
C LEU A 6 18.18 14.04 -13.93
N LEU A 7 17.72 15.27 -14.15
CA LEU A 7 16.53 15.80 -13.48
C LEU A 7 15.27 15.00 -13.85
N ALA A 8 15.10 14.65 -15.13
CA ALA A 8 13.99 13.83 -15.59
C ALA A 8 13.99 12.42 -15.02
N LEU A 9 15.16 11.83 -14.79
CA LEU A 9 15.30 10.54 -14.11
C LEU A 9 14.77 10.58 -12.66
N VAL A 10 14.84 11.75 -12.01
CA VAL A 10 14.26 11.98 -10.67
C VAL A 10 12.80 12.49 -10.76
N GLY A 11 12.19 12.45 -11.95
CA GLY A 11 10.80 12.85 -12.15
C GLY A 11 10.57 14.35 -12.23
N CYS A 12 11.62 15.17 -12.32
CA CYS A 12 11.49 16.61 -12.56
C CYS A 12 11.37 16.87 -14.07
N THR A 13 10.28 17.50 -14.48
CA THR A 13 10.07 17.97 -15.85
C THR A 13 10.86 19.27 -16.09
N GLY A 14 11.16 19.56 -17.34
CA GLY A 14 11.92 20.75 -17.75
C GLY A 14 11.52 21.23 -19.14
N ASP A 15 12.31 22.12 -19.71
CA ASP A 15 12.01 22.71 -21.03
C ASP A 15 12.20 21.70 -22.17
N LEU A 16 13.16 20.77 -22.04
CA LEU A 16 13.39 19.72 -23.04
C LEU A 16 12.51 18.49 -22.84
N ILE A 17 12.11 18.20 -21.60
CA ILE A 17 11.39 16.99 -21.21
C ILE A 17 10.06 17.41 -20.60
N ILE A 18 9.02 17.29 -21.40
CA ILE A 18 7.69 17.82 -21.11
C ILE A 18 6.80 16.67 -20.64
N ASP A 19 6.01 16.92 -19.59
CA ASP A 19 4.90 16.05 -19.21
C ASP A 19 3.62 16.51 -19.92
N GLU A 20 3.08 15.67 -20.80
CA GLU A 20 1.85 15.95 -21.53
C GLU A 20 0.65 16.20 -20.60
N ARG A 21 0.65 15.64 -19.38
CA ARG A 21 -0.42 15.89 -18.39
C ARG A 21 -0.37 17.30 -17.81
N GLU A 22 0.82 17.86 -17.67
CA GLU A 22 1.02 19.24 -17.24
C GLU A 22 0.71 20.21 -18.39
N HIS A 23 1.03 19.82 -19.63
CA HIS A 23 0.75 20.64 -20.82
C HIS A 23 -0.75 20.75 -21.15
N HIS A 24 -1.51 19.66 -21.02
CA HIS A 24 -2.97 19.69 -21.19
C HIS A 24 -3.70 20.48 -20.09
N LYS A 25 -3.08 20.67 -18.92
CA LYS A 25 -3.55 21.58 -17.85
C LYS A 25 -2.83 22.92 -17.99
N SER A 26 -3.14 23.66 -19.05
CA SER A 26 -2.46 24.88 -19.51
C SER A 26 -2.48 26.10 -18.56
N LEU A 27 -2.21 25.93 -17.26
CA LEU A 27 -2.25 26.99 -16.23
C LEU A 27 -1.23 26.80 -15.07
N GLY A 28 -0.13 26.06 -15.25
CA GLY A 28 0.98 26.06 -14.28
C GLY A 28 0.62 25.52 -12.89
N ILE A 29 -0.34 24.59 -12.80
CA ILE A 29 -0.70 23.95 -11.54
C ILE A 29 0.00 22.59 -11.50
N SER A 30 1.03 22.50 -10.65
CA SER A 30 1.65 21.24 -10.22
C SER A 30 0.56 20.18 -10.03
N LEU A 31 0.71 19.02 -10.66
CA LEU A 31 -0.24 17.92 -10.47
C LEU A 31 -0.43 17.68 -8.97
N TYR A 32 -1.67 17.86 -8.48
CA TYR A 32 -1.99 17.60 -7.08
C TYR A 32 -1.47 16.20 -6.68
N PRO A 33 -0.87 16.06 -5.49
CA PRO A 33 -0.34 14.78 -4.99
C PRO A 33 -1.34 13.62 -5.08
N ASP A 34 -2.64 13.93 -5.10
CA ASP A 34 -3.76 12.98 -5.02
C ASP A 34 -4.36 12.55 -6.37
N ALA A 35 -3.92 13.07 -7.52
CA ALA A 35 -4.49 12.61 -8.80
C ALA A 35 -4.06 11.16 -9.11
N PRO A 36 -4.89 10.38 -9.83
CA PRO A 36 -4.63 8.98 -10.11
C PRO A 36 -3.34 8.81 -10.92
N ILE A 37 -2.70 7.66 -10.73
CA ILE A 37 -1.52 7.27 -11.51
C ILE A 37 -1.90 7.19 -12.98
N SER A 38 -0.99 7.57 -13.87
CA SER A 38 -1.23 7.44 -15.31
C SER A 38 -1.22 5.99 -15.75
N ASP A 39 -2.05 5.60 -16.70
CA ASP A 39 -1.95 4.29 -17.38
C ASP A 39 -0.88 4.28 -18.48
N GLN A 40 -0.35 5.44 -18.88
CA GLN A 40 0.61 5.59 -19.98
C GLN A 40 1.74 6.57 -19.63
N CYS A 41 2.92 6.35 -20.21
CA CYS A 41 4.05 7.27 -20.09
C CYS A 41 3.69 8.62 -20.70
N CYS A 42 3.63 9.67 -19.88
CA CYS A 42 3.28 11.03 -20.32
C CYS A 42 4.49 11.92 -20.58
N PHE A 43 5.70 11.42 -20.32
CA PHE A 43 6.91 12.20 -20.57
C PHE A 43 7.32 12.05 -22.03
N LYS A 44 7.50 13.18 -22.70
CA LYS A 44 7.99 13.24 -24.07
C LYS A 44 9.11 14.25 -24.21
N LEU A 45 10.03 13.94 -25.12
CA LEU A 45 11.04 14.87 -25.56
C LEU A 45 10.38 15.92 -26.46
N ALA A 46 10.71 17.20 -26.27
CA ALA A 46 10.20 18.28 -27.11
C ALA A 46 10.42 17.98 -28.60
N SER A 47 9.38 18.16 -29.42
CA SER A 47 9.40 17.89 -30.87
C SER A 47 10.41 18.76 -31.63
N ASP A 48 10.79 19.88 -31.04
CA ASP A 48 11.49 20.99 -31.69
C ASP A 48 13.02 20.82 -31.68
N ILE A 49 13.51 19.72 -31.08
CA ILE A 49 14.92 19.41 -30.98
C ILE A 49 15.41 18.70 -32.25
N SER A 50 16.09 19.44 -33.13
CA SER A 50 16.66 18.95 -34.39
C SER A 50 18.13 18.54 -34.31
N PHE A 51 18.78 18.78 -33.17
CA PHE A 51 20.23 18.53 -32.98
C PHE A 51 20.58 17.13 -32.45
N ILE A 52 19.58 16.28 -32.15
CA ILE A 52 19.78 14.93 -31.62
C ILE A 52 19.59 13.92 -32.74
N ASP A 53 20.49 12.95 -32.86
CA ASP A 53 20.35 11.86 -33.82
C ASP A 53 19.17 10.93 -33.46
N ARG A 54 18.58 10.25 -34.45
CA ARG A 54 17.45 9.34 -34.19
C ARG A 54 17.81 8.24 -33.19
N SER A 55 19.03 7.70 -33.26
CA SER A 55 19.47 6.65 -32.33
C SER A 55 19.62 7.15 -30.88
N GLU A 56 20.10 8.39 -30.71
CA GLU A 56 20.21 9.02 -29.40
C GLU A 56 18.83 9.39 -28.84
N ARG A 57 17.90 9.78 -29.70
CA ARG A 57 16.52 10.08 -29.33
C ARG A 57 15.83 8.88 -28.70
N ASP A 58 15.91 7.71 -29.35
CA ASP A 58 15.27 6.48 -28.83
C ASP A 58 15.83 6.10 -27.45
N LEU A 59 17.14 6.28 -27.24
CA LEU A 59 17.79 6.03 -25.96
C LEU A 59 17.35 7.02 -24.88
N ILE A 60 17.21 8.30 -25.23
CA ILE A 60 16.72 9.34 -24.33
C ILE A 60 15.25 9.08 -23.97
N GLU A 61 14.41 8.71 -24.92
CA GLU A 61 13.00 8.36 -24.67
C GLU A 61 12.86 7.16 -23.73
N SER A 62 13.72 6.15 -23.87
CA SER A 62 13.80 5.02 -22.94
C SER A 62 14.16 5.46 -21.51
N LEU A 63 15.15 6.35 -21.36
CA LEU A 63 15.54 6.92 -20.07
C LEU A 63 14.44 7.78 -19.45
N ILE A 64 13.75 8.56 -20.27
CA ILE A 64 12.63 9.40 -19.85
C ILE A 64 11.48 8.54 -19.31
N ALA A 65 11.18 7.41 -19.97
CA ALA A 65 10.19 6.45 -19.48
C ALA A 65 10.56 5.90 -18.08
N LEU A 66 11.86 5.68 -17.83
CA LEU A 66 12.34 5.27 -16.51
C LEU A 66 12.09 6.33 -15.44
N GLY A 67 12.35 7.61 -15.75
CA GLY A 67 12.06 8.74 -14.88
C GLY A 67 10.56 8.91 -14.60
N PHE A 68 9.71 8.65 -15.60
CA PHE A 68 8.27 8.60 -15.45
C PHE A 68 7.82 7.51 -14.46
N TYR A 69 8.32 6.27 -14.61
CA TYR A 69 8.00 5.19 -13.66
C TYR A 69 8.41 5.56 -12.24
N TYR A 70 9.60 6.14 -12.07
CA TYR A 70 10.05 6.61 -10.77
C TYR A 70 9.11 7.68 -10.17
N ARG A 71 8.69 8.69 -10.96
CA ARG A 71 7.77 9.75 -10.50
C ARG A 71 6.44 9.18 -10.02
N GLU A 72 5.84 8.29 -10.80
CA GLU A 72 4.54 7.71 -10.48
C GLU A 72 4.60 6.79 -9.26
N LEU A 73 5.68 6.01 -9.13
CA LEU A 73 5.93 5.20 -7.93
C LEU A 73 6.12 6.09 -6.70
N ASP A 74 6.90 7.16 -6.79
CA ASP A 74 7.15 8.08 -5.67
C ASP A 74 5.87 8.80 -5.23
N ARG A 75 5.05 9.21 -6.20
CA ARG A 75 3.73 9.79 -5.97
C ARG A 75 2.81 8.84 -5.21
N PHE A 76 2.73 7.58 -5.64
CA PHE A 76 1.96 6.56 -4.92
C PHE A 76 2.45 6.39 -3.49
N THR A 77 3.78 6.37 -3.27
CA THR A 77 4.32 6.22 -1.92
C THR A 77 3.96 7.41 -1.02
N THR A 78 3.99 8.62 -1.57
CA THR A 78 3.65 9.86 -0.86
C THR A 78 2.16 9.90 -0.52
N LYS A 79 1.29 9.52 -1.46
CA LYS A 79 -0.16 9.39 -1.27
C LYS A 79 -0.48 8.36 -0.18
N SER A 80 0.08 7.16 -0.28
CA SER A 80 -0.19 6.05 0.65
C SER A 80 0.39 6.26 2.06
N ARG A 81 1.41 7.12 2.22
CA ARG A 81 2.02 7.47 3.51
C ARG A 81 1.38 8.69 4.16
N ASN A 82 0.49 9.40 3.47
CA ASN A 82 -0.10 10.63 3.99
C ASN A 82 -1.00 10.34 5.21
N LEU A 83 -0.64 10.91 6.36
CA LEU A 83 -1.34 10.74 7.65
C LEU A 83 -2.37 11.86 7.92
N SER A 84 -2.81 12.59 6.90
CA SER A 84 -3.78 13.69 7.05
C SER A 84 -5.05 13.26 7.79
N TRP A 85 -5.48 12.00 7.63
CA TRP A 85 -6.61 11.44 8.36
C TRP A 85 -6.42 11.42 9.90
N ILE A 86 -5.18 11.24 10.39
CA ILE A 86 -4.88 11.27 11.84
C ILE A 86 -5.05 12.70 12.38
N ARG A 87 -4.69 13.72 11.58
CA ARG A 87 -4.83 15.13 11.97
C ARG A 87 -6.28 15.62 11.93
N SER A 88 -7.12 15.02 11.08
CA SER A 88 -8.55 15.34 10.98
C SER A 88 -9.36 15.00 12.24
N GLY A 89 -8.83 14.19 13.17
CA GLY A 89 -9.49 13.86 14.44
C GLY A 89 -9.50 15.00 15.47
N TYR A 90 -8.69 16.05 15.28
CA TYR A 90 -8.53 17.15 16.24
C TYR A 90 -9.09 18.50 15.78
N VAL A 91 -9.83 18.55 14.66
CA VAL A 91 -10.36 19.82 14.12
C VAL A 91 -11.87 19.92 14.36
N SER A 92 -12.26 21.02 14.99
CA SER A 92 -13.63 21.37 15.41
C SER A 92 -14.70 21.22 14.31
N PRO A 93 -15.98 21.04 14.68
CA PRO A 93 -17.06 20.64 13.76
C PRO A 93 -17.43 21.65 12.66
N SER A 94 -16.85 22.85 12.66
CA SER A 94 -17.33 23.99 11.86
C SER A 94 -16.87 24.01 10.40
N ASN A 95 -15.86 23.23 10.01
CA ASN A 95 -15.33 23.25 8.63
C ASN A 95 -15.75 22.05 7.77
N ARG A 96 -16.65 21.20 8.27
CA ARG A 96 -17.11 19.99 7.56
C ARG A 96 -17.91 20.28 6.27
N ALA A 97 -18.43 21.49 6.09
CA ALA A 97 -19.36 21.77 5.00
C ALA A 97 -18.70 22.08 3.63
N SER A 98 -17.44 22.52 3.59
CA SER A 98 -16.80 22.96 2.33
C SER A 98 -15.79 21.98 1.72
N GLU A 99 -15.38 20.92 2.43
CA GLU A 99 -14.41 19.92 1.91
C GLU A 99 -15.05 18.57 1.55
N LEU A 100 -16.34 18.36 1.84
CA LEU A 100 -17.01 17.06 1.70
C LEU A 100 -17.55 16.74 0.31
N SER A 101 -17.53 17.67 -0.65
CA SER A 101 -18.25 17.48 -1.92
C SER A 101 -17.45 16.90 -3.09
N ASN A 102 -16.15 16.61 -2.95
CA ASN A 102 -15.41 16.01 -4.09
C ASN A 102 -14.16 15.17 -3.79
N ARG A 103 -13.87 14.83 -2.53
CA ARG A 103 -12.76 13.90 -2.23
C ARG A 103 -13.34 12.53 -1.90
N LYS A 104 -13.18 11.54 -2.80
CA LYS A 104 -13.21 10.13 -2.39
C LYS A 104 -12.10 9.98 -1.35
N THR A 105 -12.40 10.14 -0.07
CA THR A 105 -11.47 9.88 1.02
C THR A 105 -11.23 8.39 1.03
N GLU A 106 -10.23 7.94 0.26
CA GLU A 106 -9.74 6.57 0.27
C GLU A 106 -9.48 6.19 1.73
N LYS A 107 -10.16 5.14 2.19
CA LYS A 107 -9.96 4.63 3.55
C LYS A 107 -8.46 4.33 3.71
N PRO A 108 -7.80 4.77 4.80
CA PRO A 108 -6.39 4.43 5.00
C PRO A 108 -6.23 2.90 5.11
N SER A 109 -5.09 2.40 4.65
CA SER A 109 -4.75 0.97 4.63
C SER A 109 -3.36 0.79 5.21
N ILE A 110 -3.23 -0.08 6.22
CA ILE A 110 -1.94 -0.33 6.89
C ILE A 110 -1.05 -1.17 5.96
N TYR A 111 -1.63 -2.12 5.24
CA TYR A 111 -0.92 -2.95 4.28
C TYR A 111 -0.40 -2.16 3.07
N ARG A 112 -1.21 -1.26 2.50
CA ARG A 112 -0.73 -0.35 1.44
C ARG A 112 0.38 0.56 1.92
N ARG A 113 0.30 1.04 3.16
CA ARG A 113 1.36 1.86 3.75
C ARG A 113 2.65 1.06 3.91
N ALA A 114 2.57 -0.19 4.36
CA ALA A 114 3.74 -1.07 4.45
C ALA A 114 4.34 -1.35 3.06
N PHE A 115 3.49 -1.61 2.07
CA PHE A 115 3.89 -1.75 0.67
C PHE A 115 4.59 -0.47 0.14
N ALA A 116 4.01 0.70 0.40
CA ALA A 116 4.62 1.99 0.05
C ALA A 116 5.98 2.22 0.72
N ASN A 117 6.16 1.79 1.99
CA ASN A 117 7.46 1.87 2.65
C ASN A 117 8.51 0.98 1.96
N GLY A 118 8.13 -0.23 1.53
CA GLY A 118 9.02 -1.09 0.75
C GLY A 118 9.38 -0.50 -0.62
N LEU A 119 8.43 0.15 -1.29
CA LEU A 119 8.72 0.88 -2.54
C LEU A 119 9.70 2.03 -2.29
N VAL A 120 9.56 2.79 -1.20
CA VAL A 120 10.50 3.87 -0.85
C VAL A 120 11.92 3.34 -0.67
N GLU A 121 12.10 2.16 -0.05
CA GLU A 121 13.43 1.54 0.06
C GLU A 121 14.02 1.25 -1.33
N ILE A 122 13.25 0.66 -2.25
CA ILE A 122 13.70 0.37 -3.62
C ILE A 122 14.05 1.67 -4.37
N LEU A 123 13.17 2.68 -4.30
CA LEU A 123 13.39 3.99 -4.92
C LEU A 123 14.58 4.73 -4.31
N SER A 124 14.93 4.48 -3.04
CA SER A 124 16.12 5.06 -2.41
C SER A 124 17.42 4.52 -3.01
N VAL A 125 17.43 3.23 -3.39
CA VAL A 125 18.57 2.62 -4.10
C VAL A 125 18.68 3.18 -5.52
N TYR A 126 17.55 3.41 -6.19
CA TYR A 126 17.55 4.10 -7.49
C TYR A 126 18.15 5.51 -7.38
N ARG A 127 17.69 6.32 -6.42
CA ARG A 127 18.19 7.68 -6.17
C ARG A 127 19.71 7.68 -5.91
N SER A 128 20.22 6.74 -5.12
CA SER A 128 21.65 6.68 -4.83
C SER A 128 22.48 6.36 -6.07
N VAL A 129 21.98 5.53 -6.98
CA VAL A 129 22.63 5.27 -8.28
C VAL A 129 22.61 6.51 -9.16
N VAL A 130 21.49 7.23 -9.23
CA VAL A 130 21.42 8.50 -9.99
C VAL A 130 22.43 9.52 -9.45
N LEU A 131 22.55 9.67 -8.12
CA LEU A 131 23.54 10.54 -7.49
C LEU A 131 24.99 10.11 -7.79
N GLN A 132 25.27 8.80 -7.82
CA GLN A 132 26.59 8.30 -8.21
C GLN A 132 26.92 8.61 -9.68
N ILE A 133 25.93 8.53 -10.57
CA ILE A 133 26.08 8.90 -11.98
C ILE A 133 26.35 10.40 -12.11
N GLU A 134 25.63 11.24 -11.37
CA GLU A 134 25.86 12.69 -11.33
C GLU A 134 27.29 13.01 -10.85
N GLN A 135 27.74 12.38 -9.76
CA GLN A 135 29.09 12.59 -9.25
C GLN A 135 30.17 12.19 -10.28
N LYS A 136 29.97 11.07 -10.99
CA LYS A 136 30.87 10.62 -12.06
C LYS A 136 30.90 11.60 -13.24
N LEU A 137 29.74 12.17 -13.58
CA LEU A 137 29.62 13.16 -14.65
C LEU A 137 30.35 14.47 -14.31
N LEU A 138 30.40 14.84 -13.03
CA LEU A 138 31.17 15.99 -12.55
C LEU A 138 32.68 15.73 -12.57
N SER A 139 33.12 14.47 -12.42
CA SER A 139 34.55 14.12 -12.34
C SER A 139 35.21 13.77 -13.67
N GLU A 140 34.48 13.22 -14.65
CA GLU A 140 35.04 12.72 -15.92
C GLU A 140 34.26 13.21 -17.14
N THR A 141 34.96 13.55 -18.23
CA THR A 141 34.37 13.77 -19.57
C THR A 141 34.13 12.43 -20.27
N MET A 142 33.17 11.66 -19.77
CA MET A 142 32.72 10.40 -20.36
C MET A 142 31.49 10.62 -21.26
N PRO A 143 31.19 9.72 -22.22
CA PRO A 143 29.93 9.77 -22.97
C PRO A 143 28.74 9.57 -22.02
N ILE A 144 28.05 10.67 -21.75
CA ILE A 144 27.04 10.82 -20.69
C ILE A 144 25.94 9.76 -20.81
N LEU A 145 25.42 9.56 -22.03
CA LEU A 145 24.29 8.68 -22.29
C LEU A 145 24.65 7.21 -22.02
N ALA A 146 25.84 6.77 -22.45
CA ALA A 146 26.29 5.40 -22.25
C ALA A 146 26.49 5.09 -20.75
N THR A 147 27.11 6.02 -20.00
CA THR A 147 27.31 5.86 -18.56
C THR A 147 25.98 5.78 -17.80
N VAL A 148 25.00 6.63 -18.17
CA VAL A 148 23.67 6.63 -17.56
C VAL A 148 22.94 5.31 -17.84
N ILE A 149 22.89 4.87 -19.10
CA ILE A 149 22.21 3.62 -19.48
C ILE A 149 22.84 2.41 -18.78
N GLN A 150 24.17 2.34 -18.76
CA GLN A 150 24.87 1.26 -18.09
C GLN A 150 24.58 1.24 -16.59
N GLY A 151 24.60 2.41 -15.93
CA GLY A 151 24.32 2.53 -14.50
C GLY A 151 22.88 2.15 -14.15
N LEU A 152 21.93 2.39 -15.05
CA LEU A 152 20.50 2.19 -14.81
C LEU A 152 19.93 0.90 -15.40
N ASN A 153 20.75 0.08 -16.06
CA ASN A 153 20.32 -1.14 -16.76
C ASN A 153 19.42 -2.06 -15.90
N LYS A 154 19.77 -2.22 -14.62
CA LYS A 154 18.96 -3.02 -13.66
C LYS A 154 17.54 -2.47 -13.48
N PHE A 155 17.39 -1.16 -13.45
CA PHE A 155 16.11 -0.50 -13.18
C PHE A 155 15.16 -0.51 -14.38
N PHE A 156 15.68 -0.65 -15.61
CA PHE A 156 14.85 -0.89 -16.78
C PHE A 156 14.05 -2.20 -16.69
N VAL A 157 14.57 -3.19 -15.97
CA VAL A 157 13.88 -4.47 -15.75
C VAL A 157 12.98 -4.43 -14.51
N ILE A 158 13.36 -3.64 -13.49
CA ILE A 158 12.67 -3.62 -12.19
C ILE A 158 11.51 -2.63 -12.15
N LEU A 159 11.68 -1.39 -12.64
CA LEU A 159 10.68 -0.34 -12.44
C LEU A 159 9.37 -0.56 -13.22
N PRO A 160 9.35 -1.04 -14.47
CA PRO A 160 8.09 -1.22 -15.19
C PRO A 160 7.15 -2.25 -14.52
N PRO A 161 7.61 -3.46 -14.13
CA PRO A 161 6.77 -4.39 -13.39
C PRO A 161 6.30 -3.84 -12.04
N LEU A 162 7.16 -3.11 -11.31
CA LEU A 162 6.74 -2.49 -10.05
C LEU A 162 5.65 -1.44 -10.24
N TYR A 163 5.74 -0.65 -11.32
CA TYR A 163 4.72 0.32 -11.68
C TYR A 163 3.40 -0.35 -12.07
N GLU A 164 3.42 -1.46 -12.81
CA GLU A 164 2.22 -2.27 -13.08
C GLU A 164 1.56 -2.77 -11.79
N LEU A 165 2.35 -3.23 -10.81
CA LEU A 165 1.81 -3.66 -9.49
C LEU A 165 1.11 -2.51 -8.77
N VAL A 166 1.68 -1.31 -8.82
CA VAL A 166 1.09 -0.13 -8.19
C VAL A 166 -0.19 0.29 -8.92
N LEU A 167 -0.20 0.27 -10.25
CA LEU A 167 -1.40 0.51 -11.05
C LEU A 167 -2.52 -0.48 -10.70
N GLU A 168 -2.22 -1.78 -10.66
CA GLU A 168 -3.18 -2.83 -10.30
C GLU A 168 -3.70 -2.61 -8.85
N THR A 169 -2.82 -2.20 -7.94
CA THR A 169 -3.16 -1.91 -6.55
C THR A 169 -4.11 -0.72 -6.40
N GLU A 170 -3.89 0.35 -7.16
CA GLU A 170 -4.75 1.55 -7.12
C GLU A 170 -6.08 1.31 -7.85
N ARG A 171 -6.06 0.65 -9.02
CA ARG A 171 -7.25 0.37 -9.83
C ARG A 171 -8.26 -0.52 -9.11
N ASP A 172 -7.79 -1.62 -8.53
CA ASP A 172 -8.67 -2.65 -7.96
C ASP A 172 -8.93 -2.43 -6.45
N ASP A 173 -8.57 -1.25 -5.95
CA ASP A 173 -8.56 -0.86 -4.54
C ASP A 173 -8.02 -1.95 -3.58
N LEU A 174 -6.91 -2.63 -3.95
CA LEU A 174 -6.39 -3.79 -3.21
C LEU A 174 -5.85 -3.44 -1.82
N ARG A 175 -6.32 -4.20 -0.82
CA ARG A 175 -6.07 -4.00 0.62
C ARG A 175 -5.80 -5.33 1.31
N GLY A 176 -5.19 -5.28 2.49
CA GLY A 176 -5.03 -6.45 3.36
C GLY A 176 -4.40 -7.66 2.69
N GLY A 177 -4.98 -8.84 2.93
CA GLY A 177 -4.53 -10.09 2.35
C GLY A 177 -4.63 -10.17 0.82
N LYS A 178 -5.55 -9.42 0.18
CA LYS A 178 -5.63 -9.37 -1.29
C LYS A 178 -4.37 -8.78 -1.91
N LEU A 179 -3.81 -7.74 -1.28
CA LEU A 179 -2.53 -7.15 -1.68
C LEU A 179 -1.37 -8.16 -1.49
N LEU A 180 -1.36 -8.90 -0.38
CA LEU A 180 -0.36 -9.94 -0.15
C LEU A 180 -0.44 -11.07 -1.19
N ASN A 181 -1.64 -11.43 -1.62
CA ASN A 181 -1.86 -12.45 -2.66
C ASN A 181 -1.32 -12.00 -4.01
N LEU A 182 -1.58 -10.74 -4.40
CA LEU A 182 -1.02 -10.18 -5.61
C LEU A 182 0.52 -10.18 -5.58
N LEU A 183 1.12 -9.74 -4.48
CA LEU A 183 2.58 -9.75 -4.32
C LEU A 183 3.15 -11.18 -4.39
N HIS A 184 2.49 -12.14 -3.74
CA HIS A 184 2.92 -13.53 -3.77
C HIS A 184 2.81 -14.16 -5.17
N LYS A 185 1.74 -13.86 -5.92
CA LYS A 185 1.60 -14.31 -7.33
C LYS A 185 2.74 -13.79 -8.21
N ARG A 186 3.13 -12.55 -8.00
CA ARG A 186 4.16 -11.85 -8.81
C ARG A 186 5.58 -12.17 -8.38
N PHE A 187 5.78 -12.68 -7.16
CA PHE A 187 7.06 -13.16 -6.65
C PHE A 187 7.61 -14.34 -7.46
N HIS A 188 6.76 -15.19 -8.02
CA HIS A 188 7.17 -16.30 -8.88
C HIS A 188 7.55 -15.82 -10.29
N CYS A 189 8.64 -15.05 -10.39
CA CYS A 189 9.21 -14.57 -11.64
C CYS A 189 10.61 -15.15 -11.88
N GLY A 190 10.99 -15.39 -13.13
CA GLY A 190 12.31 -15.92 -13.51
C GLY A 190 13.47 -14.91 -13.44
N VAL A 191 13.22 -13.69 -12.97
CA VAL A 191 14.21 -12.61 -12.87
C VAL A 191 14.59 -12.42 -11.40
N PRO A 192 15.83 -12.74 -10.99
CA PRO A 192 16.21 -12.76 -9.58
C PRO A 192 16.21 -11.36 -8.94
N GLU A 193 16.56 -10.32 -9.70
CA GLU A 193 16.55 -8.93 -9.19
C GLU A 193 15.14 -8.46 -8.88
N LEU A 194 14.19 -8.77 -9.76
CA LEU A 194 12.77 -8.45 -9.54
C LEU A 194 12.20 -9.29 -8.40
N GLN A 195 12.55 -10.58 -8.34
CA GLN A 195 12.14 -11.46 -7.25
C GLN A 195 12.59 -10.91 -5.89
N ALA A 196 13.84 -10.45 -5.77
CA ALA A 196 14.36 -9.85 -4.55
C ALA A 196 13.60 -8.57 -4.16
N CYS A 197 13.22 -7.73 -5.15
CA CYS A 197 12.41 -6.55 -4.91
C CYS A 197 11.01 -6.90 -4.39
N ILE A 198 10.32 -7.84 -5.05
CA ILE A 198 8.98 -8.29 -4.65
C ILE A 198 9.02 -8.99 -3.28
N GLN A 199 10.06 -9.78 -3.02
CA GLN A 199 10.28 -10.40 -1.70
C GLN A 199 10.42 -9.33 -0.61
N ARG A 200 11.15 -8.25 -0.90
CA ARG A 200 11.29 -7.13 0.05
C ARG A 200 9.96 -6.44 0.30
N LEU A 201 9.15 -6.25 -0.74
CA LEU A 201 7.79 -5.69 -0.62
C LEU A 201 6.88 -6.61 0.20
N LEU A 202 6.93 -7.91 -0.06
CA LEU A 202 6.18 -8.92 0.68
C LEU A 202 6.59 -8.97 2.15
N TRP A 203 7.89 -8.84 2.44
CA TRP A 203 8.42 -8.78 3.82
C TRP A 203 7.79 -7.63 4.62
N HIS A 204 7.66 -6.43 4.05
CA HIS A 204 6.98 -5.30 4.69
C HIS A 204 5.51 -5.60 4.96
N GLY A 205 4.81 -6.23 4.01
CA GLY A 205 3.43 -6.69 4.20
C GLY A 205 3.31 -7.75 5.31
N HIS A 206 4.25 -8.69 5.37
CA HIS A 206 4.32 -9.71 6.43
C HIS A 206 4.61 -9.11 7.80
N GLN A 207 5.39 -8.03 7.92
CA GLN A 207 5.58 -7.36 9.22
C GLN A 207 4.24 -6.92 9.82
N VAL A 208 3.35 -6.34 9.01
CA VAL A 208 1.99 -5.97 9.45
C VAL A 208 1.20 -7.21 9.86
N LEU A 209 1.23 -8.25 9.03
CA LEU A 209 0.54 -9.51 9.29
C LEU A 209 1.01 -10.14 10.61
N TYR A 210 2.32 -10.25 10.83
CA TYR A 210 2.88 -10.82 12.06
C TYR A 210 2.56 -10.00 13.29
N ASN A 211 2.51 -8.67 13.19
CA ASN A 211 2.08 -7.82 14.30
C ASN A 211 0.60 -8.04 14.64
N GLN A 212 -0.27 -8.18 13.63
CA GLN A 212 -1.68 -8.51 13.84
C GLN A 212 -1.85 -9.92 14.43
N LEU A 213 -1.08 -10.89 13.95
CA LEU A 213 -1.05 -12.25 14.49
C LEU A 213 -0.58 -12.27 15.94
N ALA A 214 0.48 -11.54 16.29
CA ALA A 214 0.96 -11.43 17.66
C ALA A 214 -0.07 -10.74 18.56
N SER A 215 -0.69 -9.64 18.10
CA SER A 215 -1.81 -8.99 18.82
C SER A 215 -2.92 -9.98 19.15
N TRP A 216 -3.29 -10.83 18.19
CA TRP A 216 -4.35 -11.80 18.34
C TRP A 216 -3.95 -13.02 19.20
N MET A 217 -2.88 -13.71 18.81
CA MET A 217 -2.42 -14.98 19.39
C MET A 217 -1.59 -14.84 20.67
N VAL A 218 -1.21 -13.63 21.09
CA VAL A 218 -0.49 -13.43 22.36
C VAL A 218 -1.34 -12.63 23.34
N TYR A 219 -2.04 -11.59 22.85
CA TYR A 219 -2.77 -10.67 23.71
C TYR A 219 -4.30 -10.81 23.64
N GLY A 220 -4.83 -11.64 22.73
CA GLY A 220 -6.28 -11.81 22.53
C GLY A 220 -6.98 -10.55 21.98
N THR A 221 -6.21 -9.59 21.45
CA THR A 221 -6.71 -8.32 20.95
C THR A 221 -6.75 -8.29 19.43
N LEU A 222 -7.92 -8.02 18.87
CA LEU A 222 -8.07 -7.80 17.43
C LEU A 222 -7.79 -6.33 17.11
N GLN A 223 -6.65 -6.05 16.50
CA GLN A 223 -6.25 -4.71 16.02
C GLN A 223 -6.44 -4.60 14.51
N ASP A 224 -7.69 -4.38 14.09
CA ASP A 224 -8.05 -4.25 12.67
C ASP A 224 -9.07 -3.14 12.43
N HIS A 225 -8.60 -1.88 12.46
CA HIS A 225 -9.46 -0.70 12.28
C HIS A 225 -10.01 -0.55 10.84
N HIS A 226 -9.42 -1.25 9.87
CA HIS A 226 -9.72 -1.09 8.45
C HIS A 226 -10.30 -2.36 7.80
N GLY A 227 -10.52 -3.43 8.58
CA GLY A 227 -11.11 -4.68 8.09
C GLY A 227 -10.20 -5.45 7.12
N GLU A 228 -8.89 -5.30 7.26
CA GLU A 228 -7.87 -5.83 6.35
C GLU A 228 -7.32 -7.18 6.78
N PHE A 229 -7.53 -7.56 8.04
CA PHE A 229 -7.08 -8.83 8.59
C PHE A 229 -8.09 -9.93 8.27
N PHE A 230 -7.61 -11.17 8.14
CA PHE A 230 -8.47 -12.31 7.81
C PHE A 230 -9.30 -12.83 9.00
N ILE A 231 -9.18 -12.23 10.19
CA ILE A 231 -10.04 -12.52 11.34
C ILE A 231 -10.90 -11.29 11.60
N ARG A 232 -12.23 -11.47 11.62
CA ARG A 232 -13.20 -10.39 11.80
C ARG A 232 -14.19 -10.71 12.91
N ARG A 233 -14.74 -9.67 13.54
CA ARG A 233 -15.89 -9.81 14.44
C ARG A 233 -17.19 -9.96 13.66
N GLN A 234 -18.13 -10.76 14.16
CA GLN A 234 -19.43 -10.93 13.49
C GLN A 234 -20.28 -9.65 13.50
N GLU A 235 -20.11 -8.78 14.50
CA GLU A 235 -20.82 -7.49 14.62
C GLU A 235 -20.55 -6.52 13.45
N ASP A 236 -19.36 -6.60 12.83
CA ASP A 236 -18.98 -5.75 11.70
C ASP A 236 -19.76 -6.09 10.41
N GLN A 237 -20.30 -7.32 10.29
CA GLN A 237 -21.16 -7.70 9.15
C GLN A 237 -22.54 -7.05 9.23
N ASN A 238 -23.08 -6.86 10.43
CA ASN A 238 -24.41 -6.27 10.62
C ASN A 238 -24.42 -4.77 10.27
N MET A 239 -23.30 -4.06 10.44
CA MET A 239 -23.18 -2.64 10.05
C MET A 239 -23.19 -2.43 8.52
N GLU A 240 -22.69 -3.40 7.73
CA GLU A 240 -22.70 -3.32 6.26
C GLU A 240 -24.04 -3.78 5.64
N TYR A 241 -24.83 -4.62 6.35
CA TYR A 241 -26.11 -5.17 5.88
C TYR A 241 -27.38 -4.49 6.43
N ASN A 242 -27.26 -3.52 7.35
CA ASN A 242 -28.39 -2.82 7.96
C ASN A 242 -29.07 -1.77 7.04
N SER A 243 -29.35 -2.14 5.79
CA SER A 243 -30.35 -1.43 4.96
C SER A 243 -31.62 -2.24 4.72
N SER A 244 -31.72 -3.50 5.18
CA SER A 244 -32.99 -4.23 5.15
C SER A 244 -32.96 -5.47 6.03
N ILE A 245 -33.75 -5.46 7.11
CA ILE A 245 -34.51 -6.55 7.78
C ILE A 245 -34.50 -6.33 9.31
N PRO A 246 -35.65 -5.98 9.94
CA PRO A 246 -35.75 -5.74 11.37
C PRO A 246 -36.41 -6.94 12.07
N ASP A 247 -35.72 -8.07 12.27
CA ASP A 247 -36.35 -9.21 12.99
C ASP A 247 -35.44 -9.92 14.01
N THR A 248 -34.18 -9.50 14.18
CA THR A 248 -33.25 -10.09 15.16
C THR A 248 -33.01 -9.23 16.40
N SER A 249 -33.62 -8.04 16.47
CA SER A 249 -33.45 -7.10 17.59
C SER A 249 -34.23 -7.50 18.85
N GLU A 250 -35.38 -8.17 18.73
CA GLU A 250 -36.19 -8.55 19.91
C GLU A 250 -35.64 -9.76 20.68
N LYS A 251 -34.80 -10.60 20.05
CA LYS A 251 -34.20 -11.78 20.70
C LYS A 251 -32.95 -11.45 21.51
N LEU A 252 -32.29 -10.32 21.23
CA LEU A 252 -31.10 -9.84 21.94
C LEU A 252 -31.42 -9.21 23.30
N ALA A 253 -32.65 -8.72 23.50
CA ALA A 253 -33.06 -8.07 24.75
C ALA A 253 -33.40 -9.06 25.89
N ARG A 254 -33.34 -10.38 25.66
CA ARG A 254 -33.80 -11.41 26.61
C ARG A 254 -32.72 -12.38 27.10
N LEU A 255 -31.45 -12.18 26.73
CA LEU A 255 -30.37 -13.10 27.10
C LEU A 255 -29.60 -12.57 28.33
N SER A 256 -29.38 -13.45 29.31
CA SER A 256 -28.56 -13.15 30.48
C SER A 256 -27.11 -12.80 30.11
N ALA A 257 -26.43 -12.04 30.98
CA ALA A 257 -25.02 -11.67 30.81
C ALA A 257 -24.10 -12.89 30.63
N ASP A 258 -24.45 -14.04 31.23
CA ASP A 258 -23.74 -15.32 31.06
C ASP A 258 -23.89 -15.90 29.64
N ASP A 259 -25.09 -15.83 29.04
CA ASP A 259 -25.34 -16.31 27.67
C ASP A 259 -24.68 -15.41 26.62
N THR A 260 -24.55 -14.11 26.92
CA THR A 260 -23.81 -13.15 26.08
C THR A 260 -22.33 -13.52 26.03
N SER A 261 -21.74 -13.98 27.16
CA SER A 261 -20.35 -14.42 27.22
C SER A 261 -20.09 -15.75 26.50
N CYS A 262 -21.06 -16.67 26.50
CA CYS A 262 -21.00 -17.93 25.76
C CYS A 262 -21.16 -17.71 24.24
N MET A 263 -22.01 -16.77 23.82
CA MET A 263 -22.09 -16.34 22.42
C MET A 263 -20.80 -15.65 21.94
N ASP A 264 -20.11 -14.90 22.79
CA ASP A 264 -18.80 -14.31 22.48
C ASP A 264 -17.72 -15.40 22.23
N TRP A 265 -17.83 -16.57 22.88
CA TRP A 265 -16.92 -17.72 22.66
C TRP A 265 -17.04 -18.33 21.26
N HIS A 266 -18.26 -18.67 20.84
CA HIS A 266 -18.49 -19.41 19.61
C HIS A 266 -18.66 -18.52 18.38
N LEU A 267 -19.35 -17.40 18.52
CA LEU A 267 -19.91 -16.65 17.38
C LEU A 267 -19.22 -15.30 17.15
N GLY A 268 -18.49 -14.78 18.14
CA GLY A 268 -17.90 -13.43 18.05
C GLY A 268 -16.91 -13.25 16.89
N PHE A 269 -16.17 -14.30 16.49
CA PHE A 269 -15.07 -14.20 15.50
C PHE A 269 -15.10 -15.31 14.45
N HIS A 270 -14.84 -14.93 13.20
CA HIS A 270 -14.77 -15.83 12.05
C HIS A 270 -13.59 -15.49 11.12
N ILE A 271 -13.24 -16.43 10.25
CA ILE A 271 -12.24 -16.23 9.19
C ILE A 271 -12.93 -15.57 7.99
N PHE A 272 -12.40 -14.44 7.56
CA PHE A 272 -12.83 -13.75 6.35
C PHE A 272 -11.98 -14.22 5.18
N LEU A 273 -12.52 -15.19 4.41
CA LEU A 273 -11.80 -15.88 3.33
C LEU A 273 -11.27 -14.93 2.25
N ASP A 274 -11.98 -13.84 1.94
CA ASP A 274 -11.57 -12.85 0.95
C ASP A 274 -10.27 -12.12 1.31
N MET A 275 -9.92 -12.06 2.61
CA MET A 275 -8.69 -11.44 3.11
C MET A 275 -7.66 -12.49 3.57
N LEU A 276 -7.94 -13.78 3.43
CA LEU A 276 -6.99 -14.84 3.76
C LEU A 276 -5.94 -14.93 2.64
N PRO A 277 -4.64 -14.84 2.98
CA PRO A 277 -3.62 -15.04 1.97
C PRO A 277 -3.63 -16.49 1.45
N GLU A 278 -3.60 -16.68 0.12
CA GLU A 278 -3.75 -17.98 -0.56
C GLU A 278 -2.66 -19.00 -0.17
N TYR A 279 -1.48 -18.52 0.21
CA TYR A 279 -0.37 -19.34 0.67
C TYR A 279 -0.48 -19.76 2.15
N ILE A 280 -1.48 -19.25 2.89
CA ILE A 280 -1.78 -19.68 4.26
C ILE A 280 -2.91 -20.70 4.20
N HIS A 281 -2.59 -21.95 4.56
CA HIS A 281 -3.58 -23.02 4.59
C HIS A 281 -4.73 -22.72 5.57
N ILE A 282 -5.94 -23.11 5.19
CA ILE A 282 -7.15 -22.92 6.00
C ILE A 282 -6.99 -23.49 7.42
N HIS A 283 -6.36 -24.66 7.56
CA HIS A 283 -6.11 -25.28 8.86
C HIS A 283 -5.19 -24.44 9.76
N ALA A 284 -4.23 -23.72 9.18
CA ALA A 284 -3.40 -22.78 9.92
C ALA A 284 -4.23 -21.58 10.37
N ALA A 285 -5.10 -21.04 9.50
CA ALA A 285 -6.00 -19.95 9.86
C ALA A 285 -7.00 -20.34 10.96
N GLU A 286 -7.55 -21.56 10.92
CA GLU A 286 -8.40 -22.12 11.97
C GLU A 286 -7.67 -22.24 13.30
N SER A 287 -6.42 -22.72 13.27
CA SER A 287 -5.56 -22.82 14.46
C SER A 287 -5.26 -21.45 15.06
N ILE A 288 -4.99 -20.45 14.21
CA ILE A 288 -4.77 -19.05 14.61
C ILE A 288 -6.04 -18.47 15.25
N LEU A 289 -7.21 -18.68 14.63
CA LEU A 289 -8.50 -18.24 15.17
C LEU A 289 -8.74 -18.86 16.55
N PHE A 290 -8.55 -20.17 16.68
CA PHE A 290 -8.72 -20.90 17.93
C PHE A 290 -7.79 -20.37 19.03
N ALA A 291 -6.51 -20.19 18.72
CA ALA A 291 -5.52 -19.71 19.69
C ALA A 291 -5.89 -18.34 20.27
N GLY A 292 -6.26 -17.37 19.43
CA GLY A 292 -6.64 -16.06 19.95
C GLY A 292 -8.00 -16.04 20.65
N LYS A 293 -8.97 -16.88 20.25
CA LYS A 293 -10.21 -17.09 21.02
C LYS A 293 -9.88 -17.57 22.43
N ALA A 294 -9.03 -18.59 22.57
CA ALA A 294 -8.63 -19.15 23.86
C ALA A 294 -7.99 -18.09 24.79
N ILE A 295 -7.04 -17.30 24.27
CA ILE A 295 -6.35 -16.27 25.07
C ILE A 295 -7.30 -15.15 25.50
N ARG A 296 -8.22 -14.76 24.63
CA ARG A 296 -9.21 -13.74 24.95
C ARG A 296 -10.13 -14.16 26.10
N ILE A 297 -10.51 -15.44 26.17
CA ILE A 297 -11.27 -16.00 27.30
C ILE A 297 -10.46 -15.94 28.59
N LEU A 298 -9.18 -16.35 28.54
CA LEU A 298 -8.30 -16.28 29.71
C LEU A 298 -8.14 -14.86 30.22
N ARG A 299 -8.15 -13.87 29.32
CA ARG A 299 -8.07 -12.45 29.66
C ARG A 299 -9.39 -11.88 30.20
N ASN A 300 -10.52 -12.35 29.69
CA ASN A 300 -11.87 -11.95 30.12
C ASN A 300 -12.62 -13.16 30.69
N PRO A 301 -12.21 -13.70 31.85
CA PRO A 301 -12.90 -14.84 32.42
C PRO A 301 -14.34 -14.45 32.77
N SER A 302 -15.28 -15.34 32.44
CA SER A 302 -16.69 -15.19 32.79
C SER A 302 -16.84 -15.00 34.31
N PRO A 303 -17.88 -14.27 34.76
CA PRO A 303 -18.07 -13.98 36.18
C PRO A 303 -18.14 -15.24 37.07
N GLY A 304 -18.55 -16.40 36.52
CA GLY A 304 -18.52 -17.68 37.22
C GLY A 304 -17.13 -18.16 37.66
N PHE A 305 -16.08 -17.86 36.89
CA PHE A 305 -14.69 -18.18 37.28
C PHE A 305 -14.15 -17.24 38.36
N LYS A 306 -14.59 -15.97 38.37
CA LYS A 306 -14.18 -14.98 39.38
C LYS A 306 -14.81 -15.24 40.76
N PHE A 307 -15.98 -15.88 40.80
CA PHE A 307 -16.68 -16.20 42.05
C PHE A 307 -16.03 -17.32 42.85
N GLN A 308 -15.31 -18.24 42.20
CA GLN A 308 -14.65 -19.36 42.89
C GLN A 308 -13.39 -18.93 43.67
N ASP A 309 -12.67 -17.92 43.19
CA ASP A 309 -11.51 -17.34 43.91
C ASP A 309 -11.91 -16.48 45.12
N ALA A 310 -13.16 -15.99 45.17
CA ALA A 310 -13.65 -15.18 46.29
C ALA A 310 -14.16 -16.00 47.49
N LEU A 311 -14.40 -17.31 47.31
CA LEU A 311 -14.86 -18.23 48.37
C LEU A 311 -13.73 -19.01 49.06
N CYS A 312 -12.50 -18.85 48.58
CA CYS A 312 -11.28 -19.36 49.21
C CYS A 312 -10.43 -18.20 49.78
N LYS A 313 -11.01 -17.40 50.67
CA LYS A 313 -10.26 -16.53 51.60
C LYS A 313 -10.93 -16.54 52.97
#